data_AF-A0A6G2S2P8-F1
#
_entry.id   AF-A0A6G2S2P8-F1
#
_cell.length_a   1.000
_cell.length_b   1.000
_cell.length_c   1.000
_cell.angle_alpha   90.00
_cell.angle_beta   90.00
_cell.angle_gamma   90.00
#
_symmetry.space_group_name_H-M   'P 1'
#
loop_
_entity.id
_entity.type
_entity.pdbx_description
1 polymer ?
#
loop_
_entity_poly.entity_id
_entity_poly.type
_entity_poly.pdbx_seq_one_letter_code
_entity_poly.pdbx_strand_id
1 'polypeptide(L)'
;MSGQFGVEPTALTDLADKFDLQATDLDGPIRSFAATSAEVGEAFGILGACDGAMEKYQKLLSSTIKALGQLPQVLSSDADRLRTNASQYAEADQTAIRHLQSVPRYQGA
;
A
#
# COMPACT_ATOMS: atom_id res chain seq x y z
N MET A 1 -9.66 -20.14 -28.28
CA MET A 1 -9.06 -19.45 -27.13
C MET A 1 -9.02 -17.96 -27.44
N SER A 2 -10.09 -17.23 -27.16
CA SER A 2 -10.13 -15.77 -27.28
C SER A 2 -9.61 -15.19 -25.97
N GLY A 3 -8.33 -14.85 -25.95
CA GLY A 3 -7.68 -14.24 -24.79
C GLY A 3 -8.39 -12.94 -24.43
N GLN A 4 -8.94 -12.87 -23.23
CA GLN A 4 -9.44 -11.64 -22.65
C GLN A 4 -8.21 -10.81 -22.28
N PHE A 5 -7.81 -9.90 -23.17
CA PHE A 5 -6.85 -8.83 -22.87
C PHE A 5 -7.51 -7.75 -21.99
N GLY A 6 -8.23 -8.19 -20.95
CA GLY A 6 -8.88 -7.33 -19.96
C GLY A 6 -8.21 -7.53 -18.61
N VAL A 7 -8.02 -6.45 -17.87
CA VAL A 7 -7.60 -6.54 -16.47
C VAL A 7 -8.77 -7.11 -15.66
N GLU A 8 -8.54 -8.18 -14.92
CA GLU A 8 -9.57 -8.79 -14.08
C GLU A 8 -9.79 -7.93 -12.81
N PRO A 9 -10.98 -7.35 -12.61
CA PRO A 9 -11.24 -6.50 -11.45
C PRO A 9 -11.01 -7.21 -10.11
N THR A 10 -11.38 -8.49 -10.03
CA THR A 10 -11.19 -9.32 -8.82
C THR A 10 -9.71 -9.44 -8.45
N ALA A 11 -8.83 -9.64 -9.43
CA ALA A 11 -7.39 -9.74 -9.18
C ALA A 11 -6.80 -8.42 -8.65
N LEU A 12 -7.33 -7.26 -9.08
CA LEU A 12 -6.95 -5.96 -8.54
C LEU A 12 -7.45 -5.76 -7.10
N THR A 13 -8.68 -6.18 -6.81
CA THR A 13 -9.24 -6.15 -5.45
C THR A 13 -8.44 -7.05 -4.50
N ASP A 14 -8.14 -8.29 -4.91
CA ASP A 14 -7.31 -9.21 -4.12
C ASP A 14 -5.91 -8.65 -3.86
N LEU A 15 -5.35 -7.92 -4.83
CA LEU A 15 -4.06 -7.25 -4.65
C LEU A 15 -4.18 -6.07 -3.67
N ALA A 16 -5.25 -5.28 -3.75
CA ALA A 16 -5.50 -4.18 -2.81
C ALA A 16 -5.61 -4.70 -1.37
N ASP A 17 -6.32 -5.80 -1.16
CA ASP A 17 -6.49 -6.39 0.17
C ASP A 17 -5.17 -6.91 0.76
N LYS A 18 -4.26 -7.42 -0.10
CA LYS A 18 -2.89 -7.78 0.33
C LYS A 18 -2.08 -6.55 0.75
N PHE A 19 -2.24 -5.42 0.06
CA PHE A 19 -1.56 -4.17 0.44
C PHE A 19 -2.06 -3.65 1.79
N ASP A 20 -3.37 -3.69 2.04
CA ASP A 20 -3.93 -3.29 3.34
C ASP A 20 -3.52 -4.22 4.48
N LEU A 21 -3.46 -5.53 4.22
CA LEU A 21 -2.93 -6.48 5.19
C LEU A 21 -1.48 -6.13 5.54
N GLN A 22 -0.62 -5.91 4.54
CA GLN A 22 0.77 -5.54 4.77
C GLN A 22 0.92 -4.18 5.47
N ALA A 23 0.07 -3.20 5.15
CA ALA A 23 0.05 -1.91 5.84
C ALA A 23 -0.26 -2.09 7.33
N THR A 24 -1.27 -2.90 7.66
CA THR A 24 -1.67 -3.22 9.03
C THR A 24 -0.58 -4.00 9.76
N ASP A 25 -0.01 -5.01 9.11
CA ASP A 25 1.03 -5.88 9.68
C ASP A 25 2.33 -5.12 9.96
N LEU A 26 2.65 -4.06 9.21
CA LEU A 26 3.84 -3.23 9.42
C LEU A 26 3.75 -2.32 10.64
N ASP A 27 2.54 -1.93 11.05
CA ASP A 27 2.32 -0.96 12.11
C ASP A 27 2.83 -1.45 13.48
N GLY A 28 2.67 -2.75 13.76
CA GLY A 28 3.21 -3.40 14.96
C GLY A 28 4.74 -3.38 15.06
N PRO A 29 5.47 -3.95 14.07
CA PRO A 29 6.93 -3.91 13.99
C PRO A 29 7.51 -2.49 14.05
N ILE A 30 6.88 -1.51 13.39
CA ILE A 30 7.35 -0.11 13.42
C ILE A 30 7.25 0.47 14.84
N ARG A 31 6.13 0.24 15.53
CA ARG A 31 5.98 0.64 16.94
C ARG A 31 7.00 -0.05 17.85
N SER A 32 7.21 -1.35 17.66
CA SER A 32 8.19 -2.10 18.43
C SER A 32 9.60 -1.55 18.21
N PHE A 33 9.98 -1.28 16.96
CA PHE A 33 11.28 -0.68 16.64
C PHE A 33 11.45 0.69 17.30
N ALA A 34 10.43 1.54 17.25
CA ALA A 34 10.45 2.86 17.87
C ALA A 34 10.63 2.78 19.40
N ALA A 35 9.92 1.86 20.06
CA ALA A 35 10.02 1.65 21.50
C ALA A 35 11.43 1.18 21.92
N THR A 36 11.93 0.09 21.32
CA THR A 36 13.25 -0.47 21.65
C THR A 36 14.38 0.53 21.36
N SER A 37 14.25 1.32 20.30
CA SER A 37 15.29 2.30 19.97
C SER A 37 15.29 3.51 20.91
N ALA A 38 14.15 3.86 21.51
CA ALA A 38 14.09 4.86 22.55
C ALA A 38 14.84 4.41 23.82
N GLU A 39 14.70 3.13 24.21
CA GLU A 39 15.43 2.53 25.33
C GLU A 39 16.96 2.56 25.10
N VAL A 40 17.40 2.27 23.87
CA VAL A 40 18.83 2.37 23.51
C VAL A 40 19.33 3.80 23.63
N GLY A 41 18.54 4.78 23.19
CA GLY A 41 18.85 6.20 23.39
C GLY A 41 19.00 6.54 24.88
N GLU A 42 18.06 6.12 25.72
CA GLU A 42 18.13 6.34 27.17
C GLU A 42 19.41 5.74 27.79
N ALA A 43 19.78 4.52 27.39
CA ALA A 43 21.01 3.88 27.83
C ALA A 43 22.28 4.67 27.44
N PHE A 44 22.33 5.22 26.23
CA PHE A 44 23.43 6.11 25.80
C PHE A 44 23.47 7.42 26.59
N GLY A 45 22.31 7.97 26.94
CA GLY A 45 22.19 9.16 27.80
C GLY A 45 22.72 8.93 29.21
N ILE A 46 22.44 7.76 29.79
CA ILE A 46 22.95 7.36 31.12
C ILE A 46 24.48 7.22 31.11
N LEU A 47 25.07 6.78 29.99
CA LEU A 47 26.51 6.55 29.88
C LEU A 47 27.34 7.83 29.70
N GLY A 48 26.71 9.01 29.52
CA GLY A 48 27.30 10.35 29.72
C GLY A 48 28.58 10.72 28.93
N ALA A 49 29.10 9.84 28.06
CA ALA A 49 30.45 9.95 27.52
C ALA A 49 30.52 10.40 26.05
N CYS A 50 29.38 10.53 25.34
CA CYS A 50 29.37 10.80 23.90
C CYS A 50 28.14 11.64 23.46
N ASP A 51 28.00 12.88 23.92
CA ASP A 51 26.89 13.78 23.53
C ASP A 51 26.74 13.91 21.99
N GLY A 52 27.85 14.05 21.27
CA GLY A 52 27.82 14.15 19.80
C GLY A 52 27.46 12.84 19.07
N ALA A 53 27.66 11.68 19.69
CA ALA A 53 27.20 10.41 19.12
C ALA A 53 25.72 10.18 19.43
N MET A 54 25.27 10.61 20.62
CA MET A 54 23.89 10.53 21.05
C MET A 54 22.96 11.39 20.17
N GLU A 55 23.34 12.64 19.87
CA GLU A 55 22.58 13.49 18.94
C GLU A 55 22.46 12.87 17.54
N LYS A 56 23.55 12.29 17.02
CA LYS A 56 23.55 11.61 15.71
C LYS A 56 22.66 10.37 15.74
N TYR A 57 22.70 9.60 16.82
CA TYR A 57 21.87 8.42 17.00
C TYR A 57 20.38 8.80 17.06
N GLN A 58 20.02 9.81 17.86
CA GLN A 58 18.65 10.31 17.93
C GLN A 58 18.14 10.83 16.58
N LYS A 59 18.97 11.58 15.85
CA LYS A 59 18.61 12.10 14.53
C LYS A 59 18.39 10.97 13.52
N LEU A 60 19.28 9.99 13.49
CA LEU A 60 19.15 8.80 12.64
C LEU A 60 17.86 8.06 13.00
N LEU A 61 17.62 7.81 14.29
CA LEU A 61 16.45 7.09 14.76
C LEU A 61 15.15 7.81 14.38
N SER A 62 15.05 9.11 14.65
CA SER A 62 13.89 9.92 14.28
C SER A 62 13.62 9.89 12.77
N SER A 63 14.67 9.99 11.95
CA SER A 63 14.54 9.89 10.49
C SER A 63 14.07 8.50 10.05
N THR A 64 14.58 7.44 10.66
CA THR A 64 14.19 6.06 10.34
C THR A 64 12.75 5.79 10.74
N ILE A 65 12.34 6.17 11.96
CA ILE A 65 10.95 6.02 12.42
C ILE A 65 10.01 6.77 11.48
N LYS A 66 10.37 8.00 11.09
CA LYS A 66 9.58 8.79 10.14
C LYS A 66 9.44 8.09 8.79
N ALA A 67 10.54 7.59 8.22
CA ALA A 67 10.52 6.91 6.93
C ALA A 67 9.71 5.61 6.99
N LEU A 68 9.90 4.81 8.05
CA LEU A 68 9.14 3.58 8.26
C LEU A 68 7.66 3.87 8.45
N GLY A 69 7.30 4.90 9.22
CA GLY A 69 5.91 5.31 9.45
C GLY A 69 5.17 5.78 8.19
N GLN A 70 5.87 6.10 7.11
CA GLN A 70 5.25 6.43 5.83
C GLN A 70 4.86 5.18 5.02
N LEU A 71 5.51 4.03 5.25
CA LEU A 71 5.27 2.82 4.44
C LEU A 71 3.83 2.30 4.52
N PRO A 72 3.18 2.20 5.70
CA PRO A 72 1.77 1.78 5.77
C PRO A 72 0.86 2.70 4.95
N GLN A 73 1.10 4.01 5.00
CA GLN A 73 0.29 4.98 4.27
C GLN A 73 0.46 4.85 2.75
N VAL A 74 1.67 4.59 2.26
CA VAL A 74 1.92 4.33 0.83
C VAL A 74 1.18 3.07 0.38
N LEU A 75 1.25 1.98 1.17
CA LEU A 75 0.57 0.73 0.84
C LEU A 75 -0.95 0.89 0.79
N SER A 76 -1.55 1.55 1.79
CA SER A 76 -3.00 1.83 1.75
C SER A 76 -3.38 2.75 0.59
N SER A 77 -2.54 3.74 0.26
CA SER A 77 -2.80 4.59 -0.91
C SER A 77 -2.76 3.81 -2.23
N ASP A 78 -1.86 2.84 -2.37
CA ASP A 78 -1.81 2.00 -3.56
C ASP A 78 -2.99 1.01 -3.59
N ALA A 79 -3.43 0.48 -2.44
CA ALA A 79 -4.64 -0.31 -2.33
C ALA A 79 -5.88 0.45 -2.83
N ASP A 80 -6.06 1.71 -2.42
CA ASP A 80 -7.17 2.57 -2.88
C ASP A 80 -7.14 2.80 -4.40
N ARG A 81 -5.94 2.98 -4.97
CA ARG A 81 -5.77 3.12 -6.42
C ARG A 81 -6.12 1.84 -7.17
N LEU A 82 -5.74 0.68 -6.62
CA LEU A 82 -6.11 -0.62 -7.18
C LEU A 82 -7.62 -0.83 -7.18
N ARG A 83 -8.31 -0.48 -6.08
CA ARG A 83 -9.78 -0.54 -6.01
C ARG A 83 -10.45 0.41 -6.99
N THR A 84 -9.93 1.63 -7.12
CA THR A 84 -10.42 2.61 -8.10
C THR A 84 -10.31 2.06 -9.52
N ASN A 85 -9.16 1.47 -9.86
CA ASN A 85 -8.95 0.86 -11.17
C ASN A 85 -9.87 -0.34 -11.40
N ALA A 86 -10.07 -1.19 -10.39
CA ALA A 86 -10.98 -2.34 -10.46
C ALA A 86 -12.42 -1.90 -10.81
N SER A 87 -12.93 -0.87 -10.12
CA SER A 87 -14.24 -0.29 -10.40
C SER A 87 -14.32 0.27 -11.83
N GLN A 88 -13.30 0.98 -12.28
CA GLN A 88 -13.25 1.53 -13.65
C GLN A 88 -13.26 0.43 -14.73
N TYR A 89 -12.52 -0.66 -14.53
CA TYR A 89 -12.55 -1.79 -15.45
C TYR A 89 -13.93 -2.47 -15.47
N ALA A 90 -14.55 -2.69 -14.30
CA ALA A 90 -15.88 -3.28 -14.22
C ALA A 90 -16.95 -2.41 -14.93
N GLU A 91 -16.90 -1.09 -14.75
CA GLU A 91 -17.81 -0.16 -15.41
C GLU A 91 -17.59 -0.11 -16.93
N ALA A 92 -16.33 -0.14 -17.38
CA ALA A 92 -15.98 -0.18 -18.79
C ALA A 92 -16.51 -1.46 -19.47
N ASP A 93 -16.30 -2.62 -18.83
CA ASP A 93 -16.81 -3.91 -19.32
C ASP A 93 -18.34 -3.91 -19.40
N GLN A 94 -19.04 -3.42 -18.36
CA GLN A 94 -20.49 -3.34 -18.37
C GLN A 94 -21.02 -2.37 -19.44
N THR A 95 -20.29 -1.29 -19.71
CA THR A 95 -20.60 -0.34 -20.79
C THR A 95 -20.44 -0.99 -22.17
N ALA A 96 -19.35 -1.73 -22.38
CA ALA A 96 -19.12 -2.46 -23.62
C ALA A 96 -20.20 -3.53 -23.86
N ILE A 97 -20.57 -4.29 -22.83
CA ILE A 97 -21.66 -5.29 -22.90
C ILE A 97 -22.98 -4.63 -23.29
N ARG A 98 -23.36 -3.53 -22.63
CA ARG A 98 -24.59 -2.78 -22.96
C ARG A 98 -24.58 -2.28 -24.39
N HIS A 99 -23.43 -1.78 -24.86
CA HIS A 99 -23.29 -1.31 -26.24
C HIS A 99 -23.51 -2.47 -27.23
N LEU A 100 -22.85 -3.61 -27.03
CA LEU A 100 -23.00 -4.79 -27.88
C LEU A 100 -24.44 -5.34 -27.90
N GLN A 101 -25.17 -5.25 -26.78
CA GLN A 101 -26.58 -5.65 -26.70
C GLN A 101 -27.52 -4.66 -27.41
N SER A 102 -27.16 -3.38 -27.47
CA SER A 102 -27.97 -2.33 -28.11
C SER A 102 -27.87 -2.32 -29.64
N VAL A 103 -26.84 -2.96 -30.22
CA VAL A 103 -26.66 -3.03 -31.67
C VAL A 103 -27.57 -4.12 -32.24
N PRO A 104 -28.49 -3.79 -33.18
CA PRO A 104 -29.33 -4.80 -33.83
C PRO A 104 -28.44 -5.82 -34.56
N ARG A 105 -28.62 -7.12 -34.27
CA ARG A 105 -27.98 -8.17 -35.07
C ARG A 105 -28.62 -8.15 -36.46
N TYR A 106 -27.88 -7.68 -37.46
CA TYR A 106 -28.27 -7.79 -38.85
C TYR A 106 -28.31 -9.29 -39.21
N GLN A 107 -29.50 -9.89 -39.20
CA GLN A 107 -29.73 -11.19 -39.82
C GLN A 107 -29.81 -10.96 -41.32
N GLY A 108 -28.69 -11.18 -42.02
CA GLY A 108 -28.70 -11.25 -43.48
C GLY A 108 -29.64 -12.37 -43.92
N ALA A 109 -30.60 -12.00 -44.77
CA ALA A 109 -31.48 -12.93 -45.50
C ALA A 109 -30.73 -13.64 -46.63
#